data_AF-A0A1I2TNH7-F1
#
_entry.id   AF-A0A1I2TNH7-F1
#
_cell.length_a   1.000
_cell.length_b   1.000
_cell.length_c   1.000
_cell.angle_alpha   90.00
_cell.angle_beta   90.00
_cell.angle_gamma   90.00
#
_symmetry.space_group_name_H-M   'P 1'
#
loop_
_entity.id
_entity.type
_entity.pdbx_description
1 polymer ?
#
loop_
_entity_poly.entity_id
_entity_poly.type
_entity_poly.pdbx_seq_one_letter_code
_entity_poly.pdbx_strand_id
1 'polypeptide(L)'
;MKNKQLLSFFILAWFGLFSCTGNSSDEEQQSTDEVSDEGTDFINRLDVALAEKEKWTTHWSEYLGGFSAIDFELASEDSLDQYEMPEKNPIGDDDPLAPYQIPHPGGNGVVDIYSYKIETQDDEGNPYLNPDSEVVWYKADGMKKRLLFIGPSGLFEEAMWLNENELLIMGFFQEEAGARPMIWLLDMETLRMRQYSLDEASDSYPVNSYLDLKIKPLSLD
;
A
#
# COMPACT_ATOMS: atom_id res chain seq x y z
N MET A 1 31.54 11.50 -68.47
CA MET A 1 30.33 11.73 -67.65
C MET A 1 30.69 11.64 -66.18
N LYS A 2 30.28 12.65 -65.40
CA LYS A 2 30.17 12.74 -63.92
C LYS A 2 31.47 12.89 -63.09
N ASN A 3 31.85 14.16 -62.94
CA ASN A 3 32.12 14.92 -61.69
C ASN A 3 32.50 14.16 -60.40
N LYS A 4 33.71 14.43 -59.90
CA LYS A 4 34.01 14.52 -58.46
C LYS A 4 34.87 15.76 -58.21
N GLN A 5 34.25 16.77 -57.62
CA GLN A 5 34.78 17.99 -56.99
C GLN A 5 33.82 18.24 -55.81
N LEU A 6 34.13 18.82 -54.65
CA LEU A 6 35.33 19.36 -54.00
C LEU A 6 34.95 19.54 -52.50
N LEU A 7 35.84 20.16 -51.70
CA LEU A 7 35.78 20.52 -50.26
C LEU A 7 36.17 19.36 -49.32
N SER A 8 37.37 19.27 -48.74
CA SER A 8 38.43 20.25 -48.39
C SER A 8 38.06 21.26 -47.28
N PHE A 9 38.81 21.14 -46.18
CA PHE A 9 39.16 22.11 -45.13
C PHE A 9 38.14 22.47 -44.04
N PHE A 10 38.43 22.08 -42.78
CA PHE A 10 38.86 23.03 -41.73
C PHE A 10 39.39 22.35 -40.43
N ILE A 11 40.69 22.56 -40.13
CA ILE A 11 41.29 22.99 -38.84
C ILE A 11 40.82 22.27 -37.55
N LEU A 12 41.58 21.52 -36.74
CA LEU A 12 42.99 21.50 -36.29
C LEU A 12 43.51 22.77 -35.58
N ALA A 13 43.17 22.92 -34.30
CA ALA A 13 43.93 23.61 -33.24
C ALA A 13 43.31 23.22 -31.88
N TRP A 14 43.95 22.42 -31.01
CA TRP A 14 45.13 22.68 -30.15
C TRP A 14 44.84 23.68 -29.01
N PHE A 15 45.14 23.22 -27.79
CA PHE A 15 45.23 23.88 -26.46
C PHE A 15 43.97 23.77 -25.59
N GLY A 16 44.00 23.30 -24.35
CA GLY A 16 45.15 23.13 -23.45
C GLY A 16 44.91 22.08 -22.36
N LEU A 17 46.00 21.40 -22.02
CA LEU A 17 46.17 20.65 -20.80
C LEU A 17 46.25 21.66 -19.64
N PHE A 18 45.20 21.74 -18.83
CA PHE A 18 45.30 22.28 -17.48
C PHE A 18 45.28 21.11 -16.49
N SER A 19 46.48 20.74 -16.09
CA SER A 19 46.76 19.96 -14.89
C SER A 19 46.37 20.79 -13.67
N CYS A 20 45.27 20.43 -13.03
CA CYS A 20 44.91 20.94 -11.71
C CYS A 20 45.24 19.84 -10.69
N THR A 21 46.44 19.91 -10.14
CA THR A 21 46.80 19.25 -8.87
C THR A 21 46.08 19.97 -7.74
N GLY A 22 44.86 19.51 -7.45
CA GLY A 22 44.09 19.91 -6.27
C GLY A 22 44.29 18.88 -5.17
N ASN A 23 45.08 19.24 -4.18
CA ASN A 23 45.30 18.52 -2.94
C ASN A 23 43.96 18.36 -2.21
N SER A 24 43.27 17.24 -2.39
CA SER A 24 42.09 16.87 -1.60
C SER A 24 42.56 15.92 -0.52
N SER A 25 42.56 16.45 0.69
CA SER A 25 42.62 15.69 1.93
C SER A 25 41.53 14.63 1.91
N ASP A 26 41.96 13.37 1.99
CA ASP A 26 41.15 12.25 2.44
C ASP A 26 40.62 12.55 3.85
N GLU A 27 39.45 13.20 3.90
CA GLU A 27 38.54 13.00 5.01
C GLU A 27 37.64 11.85 4.59
N GLU A 28 37.97 10.66 5.10
CA GLU A 28 37.03 9.55 5.22
C GLU A 28 35.85 10.05 6.04
N GLN A 29 34.87 10.63 5.34
CA GLN A 29 33.55 10.86 5.87
C GLN A 29 32.91 9.47 5.95
N GLN A 30 33.21 8.78 7.05
CA GLN A 30 32.48 7.63 7.51
C GLN A 30 31.03 8.09 7.69
N SER A 31 30.22 7.91 6.65
CA SER A 31 28.78 7.96 6.73
C SER A 31 28.39 6.89 7.74
N THR A 32 28.27 7.34 8.98
CA THR A 32 27.49 6.62 9.97
C THR A 32 26.08 6.80 9.42
N ASP A 33 25.58 5.79 8.74
CA ASP A 33 24.16 5.69 8.41
C ASP A 33 23.43 5.78 9.75
N GLU A 34 23.03 7.00 10.13
CA GLU A 34 21.96 7.20 11.09
C GLU A 34 20.75 6.55 10.43
N VAL A 35 20.53 5.27 10.76
CA VAL A 35 19.23 4.62 10.58
C VAL A 35 18.23 5.60 11.17
N SER A 36 17.42 6.23 10.31
CA SER A 36 16.52 7.27 10.74
C SER A 36 15.61 6.70 11.82
N ASP A 37 15.46 7.44 12.92
CA ASP A 37 14.63 7.06 14.07
C ASP A 37 13.19 6.70 13.61
N GLU A 38 12.73 7.35 12.55
CA GLU A 38 11.44 7.12 11.89
C GLU A 38 11.27 5.70 11.34
N GLY A 39 12.31 5.08 10.79
CA GLY A 39 12.23 3.72 10.27
C GLY A 39 12.04 2.69 11.38
N THR A 40 12.76 2.86 12.48
CA THR A 40 12.68 1.98 13.64
C THR A 40 11.32 2.13 14.35
N ASP A 41 10.79 3.36 14.43
CA ASP A 41 9.46 3.62 14.98
C ASP A 41 8.35 2.91 14.19
N PHE A 42 8.37 3.00 12.85
CA PHE A 42 7.37 2.33 12.02
C PHE A 42 7.38 0.81 12.21
N ILE A 43 8.56 0.17 12.20
CA ILE A 43 8.67 -1.29 12.37
C ILE A 43 8.08 -1.74 13.70
N ASN A 44 8.35 -1.02 14.79
CA ASN A 44 7.77 -1.33 16.10
C ASN A 44 6.24 -1.21 16.10
N ARG A 45 5.69 -0.17 15.48
CA ARG A 45 4.23 0.02 15.38
C ARG A 45 3.58 -1.02 14.48
N LEU A 46 4.25 -1.41 13.40
CA LEU A 46 3.79 -2.47 12.53
C LEU A 46 3.81 -3.83 13.24
N ASP A 47 4.82 -4.13 14.04
CA ASP A 47 4.87 -5.38 14.83
C ASP A 47 3.68 -5.50 15.78
N VAL A 48 3.32 -4.39 16.46
CA VAL A 48 2.13 -4.34 17.30
C VAL A 48 0.86 -4.55 16.47
N ALA A 49 0.75 -3.91 15.31
CA ALA A 49 -0.41 -4.06 14.42
C ALA A 49 -0.56 -5.51 13.91
N LEU A 50 0.54 -6.16 13.51
CA LEU A 50 0.55 -7.56 13.08
C LEU A 50 0.16 -8.51 14.22
N ALA A 51 0.55 -8.20 15.46
CA ALA A 51 0.14 -8.94 16.64
C ALA A 51 -1.36 -8.75 16.97
N GLU A 52 -1.88 -7.52 16.86
CA GLU A 52 -3.33 -7.25 17.02
C GLU A 52 -4.17 -7.91 15.93
N LYS A 53 -3.59 -8.09 14.74
CA LYS A 53 -4.21 -8.72 13.57
C LYS A 53 -3.73 -10.15 13.39
N GLU A 54 -3.58 -10.87 14.50
CA GLU A 54 -3.10 -12.27 14.56
C GLU A 54 -3.78 -13.19 13.55
N LYS A 55 -5.08 -13.03 13.27
CA LYS A 55 -5.79 -13.84 12.27
C LYS A 55 -5.22 -13.68 10.87
N TRP A 56 -4.91 -12.44 10.47
CA TRP A 56 -4.33 -12.15 9.16
C TRP A 56 -2.91 -12.71 9.08
N THR A 57 -2.10 -12.45 10.10
CA THR A 57 -0.72 -12.94 10.19
C THR A 57 -0.65 -14.47 10.18
N THR A 58 -1.48 -15.13 10.99
CA THR A 58 -1.56 -16.60 11.07
C THR A 58 -1.98 -17.19 9.74
N HIS A 59 -3.00 -16.61 9.08
CA HIS A 59 -3.49 -17.07 7.79
C HIS A 59 -2.38 -17.03 6.73
N TRP A 60 -1.67 -15.91 6.61
CA TRP A 60 -0.54 -15.80 5.68
C TRP A 60 0.64 -16.71 6.05
N SER A 61 0.88 -16.94 7.34
CA SER A 61 1.92 -17.85 7.79
C SER A 61 1.69 -19.32 7.43
N GLU A 62 0.46 -19.72 7.10
CA GLU A 62 0.19 -21.07 6.56
C GLU A 62 0.81 -21.26 5.16
N TYR A 63 1.02 -20.18 4.42
CA TYR A 63 1.48 -20.20 3.02
C TYR A 63 2.95 -19.78 2.88
N LEU A 64 3.43 -18.88 3.73
CA LEU A 64 4.78 -18.31 3.66
C LEU A 64 5.67 -18.74 4.83
N GLY A 65 5.11 -19.33 5.89
CA GLY A 65 5.81 -19.50 7.15
C GLY A 65 5.78 -18.24 8.01
N GLY A 66 6.55 -18.23 9.10
CA GLY A 66 6.57 -17.10 10.02
C GLY A 66 7.27 -15.88 9.40
N PHE A 67 6.65 -14.71 9.53
CA PHE A 67 7.21 -13.41 9.17
C PHE A 67 6.89 -12.38 10.26
N SER A 68 7.50 -11.21 10.17
CA SER A 68 7.43 -10.11 11.13
C SER A 68 7.51 -8.75 10.44
N ALA A 69 7.39 -7.65 11.18
CA ALA A 69 7.41 -6.31 10.58
C ALA A 69 8.72 -6.00 9.83
N ILE A 70 9.87 -6.53 10.30
CA ILE A 70 11.18 -6.26 9.68
C ILE A 70 11.33 -6.89 8.29
N ASP A 71 10.48 -7.87 7.96
CA ASP A 71 10.50 -8.55 6.66
C ASP A 71 9.76 -7.74 5.57
N PHE A 72 9.07 -6.65 5.96
CA PHE A 72 8.40 -5.75 5.02
C PHE A 72 9.32 -4.61 4.60
N GLU A 73 9.60 -4.53 3.30
CA GLU A 73 10.42 -3.48 2.72
C GLU A 73 9.56 -2.38 2.10
N LEU A 74 10.03 -1.12 2.15
CA LEU A 74 9.36 0.00 1.50
C LEU A 74 9.44 -0.16 -0.02
N ALA A 75 8.31 -0.39 -0.66
CA ALA A 75 8.19 -0.56 -2.10
C ALA A 75 7.96 0.77 -2.83
N SER A 76 7.12 1.65 -2.27
CA SER A 76 6.83 2.96 -2.88
C SER A 76 6.26 3.96 -1.87
N GLU A 77 6.35 5.25 -2.23
CA GLU A 77 5.69 6.36 -1.55
C GLU A 77 4.98 7.23 -2.59
N ASP A 78 3.74 7.64 -2.31
CA ASP A 78 2.95 8.53 -3.17
C ASP A 78 2.07 9.48 -2.32
N SER A 79 1.48 10.48 -2.97
CA SER A 79 0.50 11.39 -2.39
C SER A 79 -0.93 10.88 -2.58
N LEU A 80 -1.78 11.10 -1.57
CA LEU A 80 -3.21 10.82 -1.65
C LEU A 80 -3.95 11.97 -2.34
N ASP A 81 -4.96 11.62 -3.13
CA ASP A 81 -5.88 12.61 -3.70
C ASP A 81 -6.66 13.32 -2.57
N GLN A 82 -6.94 14.61 -2.80
CA GLN A 82 -7.72 15.46 -1.91
C GLN A 82 -9.20 15.52 -2.30
N TYR A 83 -9.60 14.78 -3.34
CA TYR A 83 -10.98 14.79 -3.80
C TYR A 83 -11.95 14.20 -2.77
N GLU A 84 -12.91 15.01 -2.35
CA GLU A 84 -14.03 14.63 -1.49
C GLU A 84 -15.35 14.92 -2.21
N MET A 85 -16.35 14.09 -1.97
CA MET A 85 -17.70 14.27 -2.51
C MET A 85 -18.76 14.18 -1.40
N PRO A 86 -19.89 14.91 -1.50
CA PRO A 86 -20.99 14.75 -0.55
C PRO A 86 -21.65 13.38 -0.72
N GLU A 87 -21.41 12.48 0.22
CA GLU A 87 -22.00 11.15 0.28
C GLU A 87 -21.90 10.64 1.72
N LYS A 88 -23.05 10.36 2.34
CA LYS A 88 -23.09 9.77 3.68
C LYS A 88 -22.78 8.28 3.59
N ASN A 89 -22.23 7.72 4.66
CA ASN A 89 -22.07 6.27 4.79
C ASN A 89 -23.42 5.57 4.52
N PRO A 90 -23.51 4.73 3.46
CA PRO A 90 -24.75 4.04 3.13
C PRO A 90 -25.02 2.85 4.06
N ILE A 91 -23.99 2.35 4.76
CA ILE A 91 -24.06 1.22 5.68
C ILE A 91 -24.66 1.71 7.01
N GLY A 92 -25.87 1.27 7.32
CA GLY A 92 -26.56 1.51 8.59
C GLY A 92 -26.19 0.47 9.66
N ASP A 93 -26.64 0.68 10.90
CA ASP A 93 -26.37 -0.25 12.02
C ASP A 93 -26.96 -1.67 11.81
N ASP A 94 -27.96 -1.79 10.94
CA ASP A 94 -28.63 -3.03 10.55
C ASP A 94 -28.00 -3.72 9.33
N ASP A 95 -27.08 -3.05 8.65
CA ASP A 95 -26.39 -3.61 7.49
C ASP A 95 -25.42 -4.74 7.91
N PRO A 96 -25.38 -5.87 7.21
CA PRO A 96 -24.47 -6.97 7.54
C PRO A 96 -22.98 -6.60 7.49
N LEU A 97 -22.62 -5.53 6.78
CA LEU A 97 -21.25 -5.00 6.73
C LEU A 97 -20.93 -4.02 7.86
N ALA A 98 -21.92 -3.55 8.63
CA ALA A 98 -21.70 -2.63 9.75
C ALA A 98 -20.63 -3.09 10.75
N PRO A 99 -20.56 -4.38 11.14
CA PRO A 99 -19.54 -4.87 12.07
C PRO A 99 -18.10 -4.83 11.51
N TYR A 100 -17.94 -4.65 10.20
CA TYR A 100 -16.67 -4.67 9.51
C TYR A 100 -16.14 -3.27 9.18
N GLN A 101 -16.93 -2.23 9.44
CA GLN A 101 -16.45 -0.86 9.29
C GLN A 101 -15.47 -0.49 10.41
N ILE A 102 -14.49 0.35 10.08
CA ILE A 102 -13.35 0.68 10.94
C ILE A 102 -13.54 2.11 11.47
N PRO A 103 -14.07 2.29 12.70
CA PRO A 103 -14.35 3.61 13.25
C PRO A 103 -13.05 4.38 13.46
N HIS A 104 -13.06 5.66 13.09
CA HIS A 104 -11.96 6.55 13.39
C HIS A 104 -11.83 6.73 14.93
N PRO A 105 -10.64 6.64 15.52
CA PRO A 105 -10.46 6.69 16.99
C PRO A 105 -10.97 8.00 17.62
N GLY A 106 -10.77 9.13 16.94
CA GLY A 106 -11.34 10.44 17.34
C GLY A 106 -12.82 10.66 16.98
N GLY A 107 -13.53 9.65 16.45
CA GLY A 107 -14.95 9.77 16.08
C GLY A 107 -15.24 10.56 14.79
N ASN A 108 -14.21 10.87 13.99
CA ASN A 108 -14.35 11.63 12.74
C ASN A 108 -14.82 10.75 11.56
N GLY A 109 -15.83 9.91 11.78
CA GLY A 109 -16.38 9.02 10.78
C GLY A 109 -15.79 7.61 10.80
N VAL A 110 -15.86 6.94 9.65
CA VAL A 110 -15.60 5.51 9.55
C VAL A 110 -14.97 5.14 8.21
N VAL A 111 -14.01 4.22 8.25
CA VAL A 111 -13.39 3.64 7.06
C VAL A 111 -14.11 2.36 6.68
N ASP A 112 -14.34 2.18 5.39
CA ASP A 112 -14.84 0.95 4.80
C ASP A 112 -13.88 0.45 3.73
N ILE A 113 -13.66 -0.88 3.73
CA ILE A 113 -12.84 -1.58 2.73
C ILE A 113 -13.61 -2.74 2.06
N TYR A 114 -14.89 -2.94 2.41
CA TYR A 114 -15.64 -4.14 2.03
C TYR A 114 -16.86 -3.85 1.16
N SER A 115 -17.52 -2.70 1.29
CA SER A 115 -18.77 -2.43 0.57
C SER A 115 -18.60 -2.43 -0.95
N TYR A 116 -17.43 -2.01 -1.45
CA TYR A 116 -17.13 -2.09 -2.87
C TYR A 116 -16.73 -3.50 -3.31
N LYS A 117 -16.10 -4.26 -2.42
CA LYS A 117 -15.60 -5.61 -2.71
C LYS A 117 -16.72 -6.65 -2.75
N ILE A 118 -17.76 -6.51 -1.95
CA ILE A 118 -18.86 -7.48 -1.82
C ILE A 118 -20.08 -6.93 -2.56
N GLU A 119 -20.37 -7.43 -3.76
CA GLU A 119 -21.46 -6.86 -4.58
C GLU A 119 -22.82 -7.48 -4.26
N THR A 120 -22.87 -8.79 -4.08
CA THR A 120 -24.10 -9.57 -3.85
C THR A 120 -23.72 -10.89 -3.19
N GLN A 121 -24.71 -11.72 -2.86
CA GLN A 121 -24.50 -13.11 -2.47
C GLN A 121 -25.22 -14.08 -3.40
N ASP A 122 -24.77 -15.33 -3.43
CA ASP A 122 -25.49 -16.44 -4.03
C ASP A 122 -26.56 -17.01 -3.08
N ASP A 123 -27.34 -17.99 -3.57
CA ASP A 123 -28.41 -18.65 -2.81
C ASP A 123 -27.90 -19.41 -1.56
N GLU A 124 -26.59 -19.62 -1.44
CA GLU A 124 -25.91 -20.29 -0.33
C GLU A 124 -25.31 -19.29 0.67
N GLY A 125 -25.40 -17.98 0.40
CA GLY A 125 -24.87 -16.90 1.24
C GLY A 125 -23.39 -16.60 0.98
N ASN A 126 -22.78 -17.16 -0.07
CA ASN A 126 -21.40 -16.85 -0.42
C ASN A 126 -21.34 -15.50 -1.13
N PRO A 127 -20.40 -14.60 -0.75
CA PRO A 127 -20.28 -13.30 -1.39
C PRO A 127 -19.77 -13.44 -2.83
N TYR A 128 -20.46 -12.79 -3.77
CA TYR A 128 -19.91 -12.45 -5.06
C TYR A 128 -19.02 -11.22 -4.91
N LEU A 129 -17.75 -11.40 -5.28
CA LEU A 129 -16.73 -10.40 -5.06
C LEU A 129 -16.44 -9.61 -6.32
N ASN A 130 -16.45 -8.28 -6.22
CA ASN A 130 -15.94 -7.39 -7.25
C ASN A 130 -14.44 -7.70 -7.46
N PRO A 131 -13.93 -7.77 -8.69
CA PRO A 131 -12.50 -7.98 -8.91
C PRO A 131 -11.64 -6.84 -8.31
N ASP A 132 -12.14 -5.62 -8.33
CA ASP A 132 -11.46 -4.42 -7.82
C ASP A 132 -11.72 -4.24 -6.32
N SER A 133 -10.90 -3.41 -5.66
CA SER A 133 -11.07 -3.08 -4.23
C SER A 133 -10.89 -1.58 -3.97
N GLU A 134 -11.63 -1.06 -3.00
CA GLU A 134 -11.61 0.36 -2.64
C GLU A 134 -11.45 0.52 -1.12
N VAL A 135 -10.70 1.55 -0.70
CA VAL A 135 -10.71 2.05 0.67
C VAL A 135 -11.38 3.41 0.68
N VAL A 136 -12.45 3.54 1.46
CA VAL A 136 -13.25 4.76 1.57
C VAL A 136 -13.28 5.24 3.00
N TRP A 137 -13.14 6.55 3.21
CA TRP A 137 -13.47 7.20 4.47
C TRP A 137 -14.77 8.00 4.33
N TYR A 138 -15.80 7.57 5.05
CA TYR A 138 -17.02 8.33 5.25
C TYR A 138 -16.86 9.21 6.49
N LYS A 139 -16.66 10.50 6.29
CA LYS A 139 -16.42 11.48 7.36
C LYS A 139 -17.71 11.83 8.09
N ALA A 140 -17.57 12.26 9.34
CA ALA A 140 -18.71 12.62 10.19
C ALA A 140 -19.52 13.83 9.66
N ASP A 141 -18.90 14.67 8.82
CA ASP A 141 -19.54 15.81 8.17
C ASP A 141 -20.40 15.43 6.96
N GLY A 142 -20.47 14.15 6.61
CA GLY A 142 -21.24 13.63 5.46
C GLY A 142 -20.49 13.71 4.13
N MET A 143 -19.17 13.92 4.17
CA MET A 143 -18.30 13.81 3.01
C MET A 143 -17.71 12.40 2.91
N LYS A 144 -17.54 11.93 1.67
CA LYS A 144 -16.83 10.71 1.32
C LYS A 144 -15.50 11.06 0.68
N LYS A 145 -14.45 10.37 1.10
CA LYS A 145 -13.13 10.41 0.49
C LYS A 145 -12.71 9.01 0.07
N ARG A 146 -12.38 8.83 -1.21
CA ARG A 146 -11.71 7.61 -1.69
C ARG A 146 -10.23 7.73 -1.34
N LEU A 147 -9.74 6.82 -0.51
CA LEU A 147 -8.35 6.80 -0.08
C LEU A 147 -7.48 5.99 -1.03
N LEU A 148 -7.91 4.77 -1.34
CA LEU A 148 -7.21 3.88 -2.26
C LEU A 148 -8.18 3.17 -3.19
N PHE A 149 -7.68 2.81 -4.36
CA PHE A 149 -8.36 1.94 -5.32
C PHE A 149 -7.31 1.05 -5.97
N ILE A 150 -7.55 -0.25 -5.97
CA ILE A 150 -6.69 -1.23 -6.63
C ILE A 150 -7.54 -2.09 -7.56
N GLY A 151 -6.96 -2.41 -8.72
CA GLY A 151 -7.59 -3.25 -9.72
C GLY A 151 -7.55 -4.75 -9.36
N PRO A 152 -7.83 -5.63 -10.33
CA PRO A 152 -8.01 -7.07 -10.09
C PRO A 152 -6.77 -7.81 -9.59
N SER A 153 -5.59 -7.20 -9.73
CA SER A 153 -4.33 -7.78 -9.30
C SER A 153 -4.12 -7.62 -7.80
N GLY A 154 -4.97 -6.92 -7.05
CA GLY A 154 -4.77 -6.73 -5.62
C GLY A 154 -6.05 -6.80 -4.81
N LEU A 155 -5.90 -7.00 -3.51
CA LEU A 155 -7.01 -7.08 -2.58
C LEU A 155 -6.65 -6.44 -1.25
N PHE A 156 -7.59 -5.68 -0.67
CA PHE A 156 -7.56 -5.27 0.73
C PHE A 156 -8.27 -6.30 1.59
N GLU A 157 -7.60 -6.75 2.65
CA GLU A 157 -8.07 -7.84 3.49
C GLU A 157 -8.37 -7.36 4.91
N GLU A 158 -7.59 -6.41 5.41
CA GLU A 158 -7.65 -5.93 6.78
C GLU A 158 -7.25 -4.46 6.86
N ALA A 159 -7.74 -3.74 7.87
CA ALA A 159 -7.26 -2.40 8.16
C ALA A 159 -7.47 -2.03 9.64
N MET A 160 -6.71 -1.05 10.11
CA MET A 160 -6.80 -0.48 11.44
C MET A 160 -6.14 0.89 11.52
N TRP A 161 -6.64 1.72 12.42
CA TRP A 161 -5.97 2.95 12.79
C TRP A 161 -4.80 2.64 13.73
N LEU A 162 -3.60 3.13 13.41
CA LEU A 162 -2.46 3.11 14.34
C LEU A 162 -2.57 4.26 15.35
N ASN A 163 -3.18 5.37 14.93
CA ASN A 163 -3.55 6.53 15.74
C ASN A 163 -4.60 7.36 14.98
N GLU A 164 -4.86 8.60 15.40
CA GLU A 164 -5.85 9.48 14.76
C GLU A 164 -5.46 9.96 13.35
N ASN A 165 -4.18 9.87 12.97
CA ASN A 165 -3.69 10.37 11.69
C ASN A 165 -3.18 9.26 10.77
N GLU A 166 -2.94 8.05 11.28
CA GLU A 166 -2.35 6.97 10.50
C GLU A 166 -3.29 5.77 10.40
N LEU A 167 -3.66 5.42 9.17
CA LEU A 167 -4.45 4.25 8.83
C LEU A 167 -3.55 3.21 8.16
N LEU A 168 -3.48 2.01 8.76
CA LEU A 168 -2.80 0.85 8.21
C LEU A 168 -3.81 -0.03 7.48
N ILE A 169 -3.49 -0.42 6.24
CA ILE A 169 -4.27 -1.36 5.44
C ILE A 169 -3.36 -2.52 5.06
N MET A 170 -3.86 -3.74 5.14
CA MET A 170 -3.14 -4.97 4.80
C MET A 170 -3.91 -5.75 3.76
N GLY A 171 -3.19 -6.45 2.91
CA GLY A 171 -3.74 -7.23 1.81
C GLY A 171 -2.64 -7.84 0.97
N PHE A 172 -2.85 -7.95 -0.33
CA PHE A 172 -1.83 -8.51 -1.23
C PHE A 172 -1.91 -7.95 -2.65
N PHE A 173 -0.83 -8.16 -3.40
CA PHE A 173 -0.83 -8.12 -4.87
C PHE A 173 -0.54 -9.52 -5.43
N GLN A 174 -1.23 -9.88 -6.50
CA GLN A 174 -0.99 -11.07 -7.30
C GLN A 174 -0.05 -10.73 -8.45
N GLU A 175 1.11 -11.37 -8.43
CA GLU A 175 2.20 -11.21 -9.39
C GLU A 175 2.52 -12.55 -10.07
N GLU A 176 3.50 -12.58 -10.98
CA GLU A 176 3.93 -13.82 -11.64
C GLU A 176 4.44 -14.87 -10.63
N ALA A 177 5.06 -14.43 -9.53
CA ALA A 177 5.56 -15.29 -8.46
C ALA A 177 4.46 -15.82 -7.51
N GLY A 178 3.22 -15.33 -7.63
CA GLY A 178 2.12 -15.64 -6.72
C GLY A 178 1.55 -14.41 -6.01
N ALA A 179 0.79 -14.64 -4.94
CA ALA A 179 0.26 -13.57 -4.11
C ALA A 179 1.30 -13.15 -3.05
N ARG A 180 1.55 -11.85 -2.99
CA ARG A 180 2.54 -11.22 -2.11
C ARG A 180 1.84 -10.34 -1.09
N PRO A 181 2.05 -10.53 0.23
CA PRO A 181 1.51 -9.65 1.25
C PRO A 181 1.98 -8.20 1.08
N MET A 182 1.04 -7.29 1.24
CA MET A 182 1.23 -5.85 1.06
C MET A 182 0.66 -5.10 2.27
N ILE A 183 1.31 -3.99 2.60
CA ILE A 183 0.90 -3.06 3.63
C ILE A 183 0.88 -1.66 3.04
N TRP A 184 -0.21 -0.94 3.25
CA TRP A 184 -0.33 0.47 2.92
C TRP A 184 -0.51 1.27 4.20
N LEU A 185 0.42 2.17 4.47
CA LEU A 185 0.32 3.14 5.56
C LEU A 185 -0.10 4.49 4.99
N LEU A 186 -1.27 4.95 5.38
CA LEU A 186 -1.82 6.24 5.00
C LEU A 186 -1.67 7.24 6.14
N ASP A 187 -0.97 8.33 5.89
CA ASP A 187 -0.93 9.50 6.75
C ASP A 187 -1.98 10.51 6.27
N MET A 188 -3.00 10.72 7.10
CA MET A 188 -4.16 11.55 6.81
C MET A 188 -3.90 13.04 7.03
N GLU A 189 -2.84 13.38 7.78
CA GLU A 189 -2.40 14.77 7.99
C GLU A 189 -1.55 15.24 6.81
N THR A 190 -0.54 14.46 6.44
CA THR A 190 0.38 14.80 5.33
C THR A 190 -0.13 14.35 3.96
N LEU A 191 -1.20 13.54 3.93
CA LEU A 191 -1.79 12.96 2.73
C LEU A 191 -0.77 12.15 1.93
N ARG A 192 -0.02 11.30 2.62
CA ARG A 192 0.97 10.41 2.02
C ARG A 192 0.54 8.96 2.19
N MET A 193 0.83 8.16 1.18
CA MET A 193 0.76 6.71 1.22
C MET A 193 2.17 6.16 1.12
N ARG A 194 2.52 5.27 2.04
CA ARG A 194 3.71 4.40 1.92
C ARG A 194 3.24 2.96 1.73
N GLN A 195 3.76 2.30 0.70
CA GLN A 195 3.47 0.90 0.41
C GLN A 195 4.68 0.07 0.78
N TYR A 196 4.46 -0.98 1.57
CA TYR A 196 5.46 -1.95 1.96
C TYR A 196 5.06 -3.33 1.43
N SER A 197 6.06 -4.11 1.04
CA SER A 197 5.86 -5.46 0.51
C SER A 197 6.70 -6.45 1.26
N LEU A 198 6.16 -7.64 1.50
CA LEU A 198 6.97 -8.77 1.89
C LEU A 198 7.79 -9.25 0.70
N ASP A 199 9.05 -9.62 0.93
CA ASP A 199 9.92 -10.14 -0.14
C ASP A 199 9.41 -11.46 -0.73
N GLU A 200 8.79 -12.28 0.12
CA GLU A 200 8.25 -13.58 -0.23
C GLU A 200 6.83 -13.48 -0.83
N ALA A 201 6.53 -14.36 -1.78
CA ALA A 201 5.22 -14.52 -2.39
C ALA A 201 4.82 -16.00 -2.39
N SER A 202 3.52 -16.29 -2.33
CA SER A 202 2.98 -17.64 -2.35
C SER A 202 2.27 -17.91 -3.67
N ASP A 203 2.73 -18.94 -4.39
CA ASP A 203 2.11 -19.44 -5.62
C ASP A 203 0.79 -20.19 -5.38
N SER A 204 0.48 -20.50 -4.12
CA SER A 204 -0.61 -21.37 -3.69
C SER A 204 -1.65 -20.66 -2.82
N TYR A 205 -1.47 -19.36 -2.53
CA TYR A 205 -2.44 -18.56 -1.80
C TYR A 205 -3.76 -18.41 -2.58
N PRO A 206 -4.90 -18.88 -2.02
CA PRO A 206 -6.19 -18.69 -2.67
C PRO A 206 -6.67 -17.25 -2.43
N VAL A 207 -6.89 -16.50 -3.52
CA VAL A 207 -7.22 -15.06 -3.55
C VAL A 207 -8.29 -14.62 -2.54
N ASN A 208 -9.33 -15.43 -2.32
CA ASN A 208 -10.45 -15.07 -1.43
C ASN A 208 -10.37 -15.70 -0.04
N SER A 209 -9.37 -16.53 0.23
CA SER A 209 -9.35 -17.40 1.41
C SER A 209 -9.45 -16.65 2.75
N TYR A 210 -8.79 -15.50 2.87
CA TYR A 210 -8.91 -14.70 4.09
C TYR A 210 -10.28 -14.01 4.22
N LEU A 211 -10.84 -13.52 3.11
CA LEU A 211 -12.17 -12.91 3.13
C LEU A 211 -13.24 -13.94 3.49
N ASP A 212 -13.17 -15.15 2.96
CA ASP A 212 -14.09 -16.26 3.30
C ASP A 212 -14.02 -16.63 4.78
N LEU A 213 -12.85 -16.48 5.41
CA LEU A 213 -12.66 -16.70 6.85
C LEU A 213 -13.19 -15.53 7.69
N LYS A 214 -12.97 -14.29 7.21
CA LYS A 214 -13.28 -13.07 7.97
C LYS A 214 -14.75 -12.68 7.88
N ILE A 215 -15.28 -12.66 6.67
CA ILE A 215 -16.65 -12.33 6.37
C ILE A 215 -17.41 -13.64 6.45
N LYS A 216 -18.22 -13.80 7.50
CA LYS A 216 -19.15 -14.92 7.58
C LYS A 216 -20.05 -14.88 6.34
N PRO A 217 -20.73 -15.97 5.95
CA PRO A 217 -21.87 -15.86 5.06
C PRO A 217 -22.82 -14.82 5.66
N LEU A 218 -22.83 -13.60 5.11
CA LEU A 218 -23.75 -12.55 5.51
C LEU A 218 -25.14 -13.00 5.08
N SER A 219 -26.20 -12.58 5.76
CA SER A 219 -27.54 -12.67 5.18
C SER A 219 -27.83 -11.27 4.65
N LEU A 220 -27.56 -11.04 3.36
CA LEU A 220 -28.01 -9.84 2.67
C LEU A 220 -29.49 -10.06 2.31
N ASP A 221 -30.40 -9.80 3.25
CA ASP A 221 -31.85 -9.90 3.05
C ASP A 221 -32.41 -8.74 2.21
#